data_AF-A0A3B8M1I7-F1
#
_entry.id   AF-A0A3B8M1I7-F1
#
_cell.length_a   1.000
_cell.length_b   1.000
_cell.length_c   1.000
_cell.angle_alpha   90.00
_cell.angle_beta   90.00
_cell.angle_gamma   90.00
#
_symmetry.space_group_name_H-M   'P 1'
#
loop_
_entity.id
_entity.type
_entity.pdbx_description
1 polymer ?
#
loop_
_entity_poly.entity_id
_entity_poly.type
_entity_poly.pdbx_seq_one_letter_code
_entity_poly.pdbx_strand_id
1 'polypeptide(L)'
;MQAYRTTTRDRVVPGKRSGRRGLAPLELVLSLPVLLFVMGLMILIGWAATFKVRTQIHAREAAWRSIWRANPRTDAQDMPNPPGFPAPAQMSVDRSHVPSISVPTTQLALYDQHAVARGPMLIDPQSGRGLRVDQDLLDVRRGMITGQASVERGFPVLGQLPPRGYRHEVDFPVLDNCWQFWQMNLSSNDSRRSLRLYPDLAGRWQNVTAMHTARFRQLATALRSGLNRRGMDLFDRDGELASFYGNRDYYPRPPRNARTSDPADLSRFTDRLVEQIQGRVRPRESLNQAGIPGALTRDFLRMYRELARRARMNGQSDAAYIPLIQQLESFESTLLN
;
A
#
# COMPACT_ATOMS: atom_id res chain seq x y z
N MET A 1 104.46 59.33 47.78
CA MET A 1 103.51 59.52 48.89
C MET A 1 102.13 59.75 48.32
N GLN A 2 101.18 58.98 48.86
CA GLN A 2 99.72 59.16 48.87
C GLN A 2 98.95 59.24 47.54
N ALA A 3 98.21 58.15 47.35
CA ALA A 3 97.19 57.91 46.35
C ALA A 3 95.97 58.83 46.50
N TYR A 4 95.39 59.20 45.38
CA TYR A 4 93.95 59.41 45.26
C TYR A 4 93.47 58.72 43.98
N ARG A 5 93.01 57.48 44.13
CA ARG A 5 92.21 56.76 43.12
C ARG A 5 90.79 57.32 43.20
N THR A 6 90.38 58.07 42.19
CA THR A 6 88.97 58.42 41.98
C THR A 6 88.38 57.50 40.91
N THR A 7 87.75 56.43 41.40
CA THR A 7 86.89 55.52 40.66
C THR A 7 85.62 56.24 40.22
N THR A 8 85.52 56.57 38.93
CA THR A 8 84.29 57.08 38.33
C THR A 8 83.35 55.90 38.11
N ARG A 9 82.38 55.74 39.02
CA ARG A 9 81.28 54.78 38.93
C ARG A 9 80.41 55.08 37.71
N ASP A 10 80.22 54.08 36.86
CA ASP A 10 79.15 54.02 35.89
C ASP A 10 77.80 54.31 36.57
N ARG A 11 77.13 55.37 36.12
CA ARG A 11 75.75 55.66 36.50
C ARG A 11 74.85 54.74 35.67
N VAL A 12 74.42 53.65 36.30
CA VAL A 12 73.23 52.90 35.86
C VAL A 12 72.06 53.87 35.87
N VAL A 13 71.59 54.24 34.68
CA VAL A 13 70.34 54.97 34.51
C VAL A 13 69.23 54.08 35.08
N PRO A 14 68.40 54.54 36.04
CA PRO A 14 67.23 53.78 36.43
C PRO A 14 66.30 53.81 35.23
N GLY A 15 66.24 52.69 34.50
CA GLY A 15 65.21 52.46 33.51
C GLY A 15 63.87 52.71 34.20
N LYS A 16 63.22 53.81 33.84
CA LYS A 16 61.82 54.07 34.18
C LYS A 16 61.06 52.82 33.78
N ARG A 17 60.73 51.97 34.75
CA ARG A 17 59.64 51.00 34.62
C ARG A 17 58.40 51.85 34.45
N SER A 18 58.11 52.22 33.21
CA SER A 18 56.80 52.68 32.80
C SER A 18 55.85 51.57 33.19
N GLY A 19 55.23 51.69 34.37
CA GLY A 19 54.07 50.89 34.71
C GLY A 19 53.11 51.04 33.56
N ARG A 20 52.90 49.95 32.80
CA ARG A 20 51.87 49.86 31.79
C ARG A 20 50.54 50.03 32.55
N ARG A 21 50.09 51.29 32.65
CA ARG A 21 48.81 51.65 33.26
C ARG A 21 47.72 51.01 32.43
N GLY A 22 46.78 50.39 33.13
CA GLY A 22 45.88 49.38 32.59
C GLY A 22 44.98 49.91 31.48
N LEU A 23 45.21 49.40 30.27
CA LEU A 23 44.19 49.32 29.22
C LEU A 23 43.23 48.15 29.47
N ALA A 24 43.48 47.31 30.49
CA ALA A 24 42.63 46.20 30.87
C ALA A 24 41.14 46.58 31.04
N PRO A 25 40.74 47.74 31.61
CA PRO A 25 39.33 48.13 31.67
C PRO A 25 38.77 48.48 30.28
N LEU A 26 39.56 49.10 29.40
CA LEU A 26 39.14 49.48 28.05
C LEU A 26 39.02 48.25 27.15
N GLU A 27 40.01 47.35 27.20
CA GLU A 27 39.99 46.06 26.51
C GLU A 27 38.83 45.19 27.00
N LEU A 28 38.51 45.22 28.31
CA LEU A 28 37.32 44.56 28.87
C LEU A 28 36.03 45.16 28.31
N VAL A 29 35.90 46.48 28.29
CA VAL A 29 34.69 47.17 27.78
C VAL A 29 34.49 46.94 26.29
N LEU A 30 35.57 46.82 25.51
CA LEU A 30 35.51 46.60 24.06
C LEU A 30 35.35 45.11 23.70
N SER A 31 35.88 44.20 24.51
CA SER A 31 35.71 42.75 24.31
C SER A 31 34.33 42.25 24.72
N LEU A 32 33.70 42.84 25.74
CA LEU A 32 32.38 42.44 26.23
C LEU A 32 31.28 42.44 25.14
N PRO A 33 31.07 43.49 24.34
CA PRO A 33 30.08 43.47 23.26
C PRO A 33 30.42 42.47 22.14
N VAL A 34 31.71 42.28 21.83
CA VAL A 34 32.15 41.28 20.84
C VAL A 34 31.84 39.87 21.34
N LEU A 35 32.09 39.58 22.62
CA LEU A 35 31.84 38.28 23.24
C LEU A 35 30.32 38.01 23.31
N LEU A 36 29.51 39.02 23.66
CA LEU A 36 28.05 38.94 23.61
C LEU A 36 27.54 38.71 22.18
N PHE A 37 28.15 39.33 21.18
CA PHE A 37 27.80 39.14 19.78
C PHE A 37 28.10 37.71 19.30
N VAL A 38 29.29 37.19 19.63
CA VAL A 38 29.67 35.80 19.32
C VAL A 38 28.73 34.82 20.02
N MET A 39 28.43 35.04 21.30
CA MET A 39 27.47 34.22 22.05
C MET A 39 26.07 34.27 21.42
N GLY A 40 25.60 35.45 21.01
CA GLY A 40 24.35 35.62 20.28
C GLY A 40 24.34 34.83 18.97
N LEU A 41 25.42 34.92 18.18
CA LEU A 41 25.56 34.19 16.91
C LEU A 41 25.53 32.67 17.12
N MET A 42 26.21 32.16 18.16
CA MET A 42 26.18 30.73 18.50
C MET A 42 24.76 30.25 18.80
N ILE A 43 23.98 31.04 19.56
CA ILE A 43 22.57 30.74 19.85
C ILE A 43 21.73 30.74 18.57
N LEU A 44 21.94 31.71 17.67
CA LEU A 44 21.22 31.80 16.40
C LEU A 44 21.47 30.58 15.50
N ILE A 45 22.73 30.18 15.37
CA ILE A 45 23.11 29.01 14.57
C ILE A 45 22.50 27.74 15.16
N GLY A 46 22.60 27.54 16.48
CA GLY A 46 22.01 26.38 17.16
C GLY A 46 20.48 26.32 17.02
N TRP A 47 19.82 27.47 17.13
CA TRP A 47 18.37 27.59 16.92
C TRP A 47 17.97 27.27 15.47
N ALA A 48 18.62 27.89 14.49
CA ALA A 48 18.36 27.65 13.07
C ALA A 48 18.62 26.18 12.68
N ALA A 49 19.73 25.59 13.13
CA ALA A 49 20.07 24.19 12.88
C ALA A 49 19.00 23.23 13.42
N THR A 50 18.48 23.50 14.63
CA THR A 50 17.42 22.69 15.24
C THR A 50 16.15 22.71 14.39
N PHE A 51 15.73 23.89 13.92
CA PHE A 51 14.55 24.01 13.07
C PHE A 51 14.78 23.44 11.67
N LYS A 52 15.99 23.52 11.13
CA LYS A 52 16.37 22.86 9.88
C LYS A 52 16.18 21.34 9.98
N VAL A 53 16.76 20.70 10.99
CA VAL A 53 16.61 19.24 11.19
C VAL A 53 15.13 18.88 11.40
N ARG A 54 14.41 19.67 12.19
CA ARG A 54 12.97 19.45 12.42
C ARG A 54 12.16 19.56 11.12
N THR A 55 12.43 20.57 10.28
CA THR A 55 11.76 20.71 8.97
C THR A 55 12.03 19.53 8.04
N GLN A 56 13.25 18.98 8.03
CA GLN A 56 13.59 17.79 7.24
C GLN A 56 12.82 16.55 7.72
N ILE A 57 12.71 16.35 9.03
CA ILE A 57 11.95 15.24 9.61
C ILE A 57 10.46 15.36 9.23
N HIS A 58 9.88 16.56 9.29
CA HIS A 58 8.49 16.78 8.94
C HIS A 58 8.20 16.62 7.44
N ALA A 59 9.09 17.08 6.56
CA ALA A 59 8.96 16.83 5.12
C ALA A 59 8.92 15.32 4.82
N ARG A 60 9.80 14.55 5.48
CA ARG A 60 9.80 13.08 5.40
C ARG A 60 8.52 12.47 5.96
N GLU A 61 8.06 12.93 7.12
CA GLU A 61 6.84 12.45 7.75
C GLU A 61 5.59 12.71 6.88
N ALA A 62 5.53 13.87 6.23
CA ALA A 62 4.48 14.21 5.27
C ALA A 62 4.36 13.17 4.16
N ALA A 63 5.49 12.83 3.54
CA ALA A 63 5.56 11.83 2.49
C ALA A 63 5.09 10.46 3.00
N TRP A 64 5.61 9.98 4.14
CA TRP A 64 5.23 8.68 4.69
C TRP A 64 3.78 8.59 5.12
N ARG A 65 3.23 9.63 5.75
CA ARG A 65 1.79 9.69 6.09
C ARG A 65 0.93 9.56 4.83
N SER A 66 1.32 10.17 3.72
CA SER A 66 0.55 10.07 2.48
C SER A 66 0.57 8.68 1.83
N ILE A 67 1.66 7.94 1.98
CA ILE A 67 1.77 6.54 1.55
C ILE A 67 0.84 5.67 2.42
N TRP A 68 0.86 5.86 3.74
CA TRP A 68 0.02 5.12 4.67
C TRP A 68 -1.47 5.46 4.51
N ARG A 69 -1.81 6.70 4.16
CA ARG A 69 -3.18 7.14 3.84
C ARG A 69 -3.77 6.46 2.61
N ALA A 70 -2.95 5.97 1.68
CA ALA A 70 -3.40 5.23 0.52
C ALA A 70 -3.78 3.76 0.85
N ASN A 71 -3.44 3.28 2.05
CA ASN A 71 -3.81 1.96 2.52
C ASN A 71 -5.15 2.02 3.29
N PRO A 72 -6.22 1.37 2.80
CA PRO A 72 -7.55 1.41 3.42
C PRO A 72 -7.65 0.72 4.79
N ARG A 73 -6.53 0.18 5.32
CA ARG A 73 -6.46 -0.55 6.60
C ARG A 73 -5.83 0.25 7.75
N THR A 74 -5.45 1.50 7.52
CA THR A 74 -4.70 2.31 8.50
C THR A 74 -5.36 3.66 8.75
N ASP A 75 -5.60 3.98 10.02
CA ASP A 75 -6.17 5.24 10.51
C ASP A 75 -5.21 6.45 10.36
N ALA A 76 -4.25 6.36 9.42
CA ALA A 76 -3.33 7.44 9.07
C ALA A 76 -4.03 8.68 8.49
N GLN A 77 -5.33 8.60 8.21
CA GLN A 77 -6.16 9.71 7.77
C GLN A 77 -6.36 10.77 8.87
N ASP A 78 -6.41 10.36 10.14
CA ASP A 78 -6.77 11.24 11.27
C ASP A 78 -5.59 11.63 12.16
N MET A 79 -4.37 11.29 11.75
CA MET A 79 -3.18 11.50 12.58
C MET A 79 -2.86 13.00 12.68
N PRO A 80 -2.93 13.61 13.89
CA PRO A 80 -2.71 15.04 14.06
C PRO A 80 -1.27 15.43 13.69
N ASN A 81 -1.04 16.71 13.41
CA ASN A 81 0.32 17.23 13.25
C ASN A 81 1.14 16.90 14.51
N PRO A 82 2.43 16.58 14.39
CA PRO A 82 3.25 16.22 15.53
C PRO A 82 3.20 17.30 16.63
N PRO A 83 3.15 16.91 17.92
CA PRO A 83 3.16 17.87 19.01
C PRO A 83 4.41 18.76 18.93
N GLY A 84 4.21 20.08 18.96
CA GLY A 84 5.29 21.06 18.84
C GLY A 84 5.58 21.55 17.42
N PHE A 85 4.71 21.25 16.43
CA PHE A 85 4.71 21.92 15.13
C PHE A 85 3.95 23.26 15.22
N PRO A 86 4.65 24.40 15.27
CA PRO A 86 4.07 25.68 15.63
C PRO A 86 3.54 26.39 14.38
N ALA A 87 2.38 27.07 14.46
CA ALA A 87 1.95 27.97 13.40
C ALA A 87 3.03 29.06 13.15
N PRO A 88 3.30 29.47 11.89
CA PRO A 88 2.59 29.14 10.64
C PRO A 88 3.17 27.94 9.88
N ALA A 89 3.87 27.01 10.54
CA ALA A 89 4.51 25.90 9.86
C ALA A 89 3.50 25.03 9.10
N GLN A 90 3.82 24.67 7.86
CA GLN A 90 2.96 23.89 6.98
C GLN A 90 3.62 22.57 6.60
N MET A 91 2.80 21.54 6.48
CA MET A 91 3.18 20.23 5.99
C MET A 91 2.23 19.86 4.86
N SER A 92 2.76 19.66 3.66
CA SER A 92 1.99 19.31 2.47
C SER A 92 2.65 18.17 1.73
N VAL A 93 1.92 17.60 0.78
CA VAL A 93 2.43 16.57 -0.11
C VAL A 93 2.08 16.97 -1.52
N ASP A 94 3.11 17.03 -2.36
CA ASP A 94 2.99 17.25 -3.78
C ASP A 94 3.19 15.92 -4.53
N ARG A 95 2.19 15.53 -5.32
CA ARG A 95 2.23 14.34 -6.19
C ARG A 95 2.48 14.70 -7.65
N SER A 96 2.55 15.99 -7.96
CA SER A 96 2.88 16.52 -9.28
C SER A 96 4.36 16.87 -9.41
N HIS A 97 5.03 17.15 -8.28
CA HIS A 97 6.45 17.46 -8.27
C HIS A 97 7.32 16.20 -8.34
N VAL A 98 8.03 16.07 -9.45
CA VAL A 98 9.00 15.01 -9.73
C VAL A 98 10.39 15.66 -9.73
N PRO A 99 11.18 15.58 -8.64
CA PRO A 99 12.56 16.04 -8.70
C PRO A 99 13.32 15.20 -9.73
N SER A 100 13.67 15.87 -10.83
CA SER A 100 14.62 15.52 -11.88
C SER A 100 15.22 14.12 -11.83
N ILE A 101 14.42 13.08 -12.11
CA ILE A 101 14.98 11.94 -12.85
C ILE A 101 15.16 12.48 -14.26
N SER A 102 16.41 12.87 -14.56
CA SER A 102 16.79 13.36 -15.87
C SER A 102 16.29 12.37 -16.92
N VAL A 103 15.58 12.88 -17.93
CA VAL A 103 15.21 12.06 -19.09
C VAL A 103 16.51 11.43 -19.62
N PRO A 104 16.55 10.12 -19.90
CA PRO A 104 17.76 9.48 -20.38
C PRO A 104 18.32 10.28 -21.56
N THR A 105 19.62 10.57 -21.50
CA THR A 105 20.33 11.20 -22.61
C THR A 105 20.12 10.37 -23.87
N THR A 106 20.24 11.00 -25.04
CA THR A 106 20.15 10.30 -26.34
C THR A 106 21.06 9.07 -26.43
N GLN A 107 22.18 9.08 -25.71
CA GLN A 107 23.09 7.95 -25.56
C GLN A 107 22.49 6.80 -24.73
N LEU A 108 21.81 7.06 -23.61
CA LEU A 108 21.09 6.01 -22.85
C LEU A 108 19.91 5.43 -23.64
N ALA A 109 19.23 6.26 -24.45
CA ALA A 109 18.14 5.80 -25.30
C ALA A 109 18.59 4.76 -26.35
N LEU A 110 19.86 4.78 -26.78
CA LEU A 110 20.45 3.75 -27.65
C LEU A 110 20.64 2.42 -26.90
N TYR A 111 20.99 2.47 -25.61
CA TYR A 111 21.07 1.27 -24.75
C TYR A 111 19.68 0.68 -24.49
N ASP A 112 18.65 1.50 -24.30
CA ASP A 112 17.26 1.04 -24.14
C ASP A 112 16.71 0.29 -25.37
N GLN A 113 17.24 0.58 -26.55
CA GLN A 113 16.88 -0.11 -27.80
C GLN A 113 17.69 -1.39 -28.02
N HIS A 114 18.74 -1.62 -27.24
CA HIS A 114 19.60 -2.79 -27.38
C HIS A 114 18.89 -4.06 -26.89
N ALA A 115 18.91 -5.13 -27.69
CA ALA A 115 18.19 -6.38 -27.40
C ALA A 115 18.59 -7.03 -26.06
N VAL A 116 19.83 -6.81 -25.60
CA VAL A 116 20.32 -7.32 -24.30
C VAL A 116 19.68 -6.57 -23.13
N ALA A 117 19.41 -5.27 -23.26
CA ALA A 117 18.80 -4.46 -22.20
C ALA A 117 17.27 -4.63 -22.15
N ARG A 118 16.63 -4.69 -23.33
CA ARG A 118 15.16 -4.84 -23.44
C ARG A 118 14.65 -6.27 -23.34
N GLY A 119 15.51 -7.25 -23.63
CA GLY A 119 15.10 -8.64 -23.82
C GLY A 119 14.36 -8.88 -25.14
N PRO A 120 13.91 -10.11 -25.39
CA PRO A 120 13.19 -10.46 -26.60
C PRO A 120 11.84 -9.75 -26.65
N MET A 121 11.56 -9.08 -27.77
CA MET A 121 10.26 -8.50 -28.02
C MET A 121 9.22 -9.62 -28.12
N LEU A 122 8.20 -9.58 -27.28
CA LEU A 122 7.11 -10.55 -27.35
C LEU A 122 6.31 -10.29 -28.61
N ILE A 123 6.16 -11.30 -29.46
CA ILE A 123 5.42 -11.20 -30.73
C ILE A 123 4.11 -11.95 -30.56
N ASP A 124 3.01 -11.32 -30.95
CA ASP A 124 1.72 -12.00 -31.08
C ASP A 124 1.82 -13.03 -32.21
N PRO A 125 1.70 -14.33 -31.92
CA PRO A 125 1.87 -15.38 -32.93
C PRO A 125 0.85 -15.32 -34.06
N GLN A 126 -0.32 -14.69 -33.85
CA GLN A 126 -1.37 -14.60 -34.87
C GLN A 126 -1.18 -13.44 -35.83
N SER A 127 -0.69 -12.31 -35.34
CA SER A 127 -0.54 -11.09 -36.15
C SER A 127 0.90 -10.80 -36.57
N GLY A 128 1.88 -11.50 -35.97
CA GLY A 128 3.31 -11.23 -36.18
C GLY A 128 3.77 -9.86 -35.66
N ARG A 129 2.88 -9.12 -34.98
CA ARG A 129 3.19 -7.81 -34.42
C ARG A 129 3.75 -7.98 -33.02
N GLY A 130 4.74 -7.16 -32.66
CA GLY A 130 5.20 -7.10 -31.28
C GLY A 130 4.14 -6.52 -30.36
N LEU A 131 3.96 -7.17 -29.21
CA LEU A 131 3.07 -6.70 -28.16
C LEU A 131 3.60 -5.39 -27.59
N ARG A 132 2.74 -4.38 -27.54
CA ARG A 132 3.06 -3.12 -26.88
C ARG A 132 3.08 -3.35 -25.36
N VAL A 133 4.15 -2.90 -24.72
CA VAL A 133 4.23 -2.76 -23.27
C VAL A 133 3.72 -1.38 -22.89
N ASP A 134 2.82 -1.30 -21.93
CA ASP A 134 2.41 -0.03 -21.33
C ASP A 134 3.56 0.54 -20.47
N GLN A 135 4.35 1.43 -21.08
CA GLN A 135 5.51 2.06 -20.45
C GLN A 135 5.11 2.97 -19.29
N ASP A 136 3.88 3.48 -19.30
CA ASP A 136 3.41 4.36 -18.24
C ASP A 136 3.27 3.62 -16.90
N LEU A 137 3.01 2.31 -16.91
CA LEU A 137 2.98 1.49 -15.70
C LEU A 137 4.37 1.23 -15.13
N LEU A 138 5.38 1.22 -16.00
CA LEU A 138 6.77 1.02 -15.65
C LEU A 138 7.50 2.35 -15.36
N ASP A 139 6.82 3.48 -15.58
CA ASP A 139 7.37 4.79 -15.29
C ASP A 139 7.40 5.04 -13.79
N VAL A 140 8.60 4.86 -13.24
CA VAL A 140 8.94 5.11 -11.84
C VAL A 140 8.56 6.54 -11.40
N ARG A 141 8.52 7.51 -12.33
CA ARG A 141 8.14 8.90 -12.02
C ARG A 141 6.69 9.04 -11.60
N ARG A 142 5.79 8.16 -12.05
CA ARG A 142 4.35 8.22 -11.68
C ARG A 142 4.09 7.87 -10.22
N GLY A 143 5.00 7.15 -9.56
CA GLY A 143 4.91 6.80 -8.14
C GLY A 143 5.63 7.79 -7.22
N MET A 144 6.16 8.89 -7.74
CA MET A 144 6.91 9.83 -6.91
C MET A 144 5.99 10.75 -6.12
N ILE A 145 6.29 10.86 -4.84
CA ILE A 145 5.57 11.68 -3.88
C ILE A 145 6.60 12.59 -3.22
N THR A 146 6.37 13.89 -3.24
CA THR A 146 7.25 14.87 -2.59
C THR A 146 6.58 15.37 -1.33
N GLY A 147 7.11 15.02 -0.16
CA GLY A 147 6.69 15.61 1.10
C GLY A 147 7.33 16.98 1.28
N GLN A 148 6.54 17.99 1.62
CA GLN A 148 7.02 19.36 1.78
C GLN A 148 6.78 19.83 3.21
N ALA A 149 7.75 20.55 3.76
CA ALA A 149 7.59 21.25 5.03
C ALA A 149 8.18 22.65 4.96
N SER A 150 7.42 23.62 5.44
CA SER A 150 7.86 25.01 5.56
C SER A 150 7.74 25.49 7.00
N VAL A 151 8.76 26.22 7.47
CA VAL A 151 8.79 26.86 8.78
C VAL A 151 9.36 28.26 8.63
N GLU A 152 8.63 29.24 9.15
CA GLU A 152 9.07 30.64 9.26
C GLU A 152 9.22 31.00 10.74
N ARG A 153 10.39 31.54 11.12
CA ARG A 153 10.71 31.89 12.50
C ARG A 153 11.54 33.17 12.61
N GLY A 154 11.21 33.98 13.62
CA GLY A 154 12.06 35.08 14.06
C GLY A 154 13.30 34.58 14.80
N PHE A 155 14.34 35.43 14.84
CA PHE A 155 15.54 35.14 15.62
C PHE A 155 15.29 35.33 17.13
N PRO A 156 15.70 34.38 17.98
CA PRO A 156 15.47 34.45 19.43
C PRO A 156 16.26 35.57 20.12
N VAL A 157 17.42 35.93 19.55
CA VAL A 157 18.25 37.07 19.98
C VAL A 157 18.48 37.93 18.74
N LEU A 158 18.66 39.23 18.87
CA LEU A 158 18.86 40.15 17.73
C LEU A 158 17.70 40.16 16.70
N GLY A 159 16.48 39.73 17.07
CA GLY A 159 15.34 39.63 16.15
C GLY A 159 14.85 40.95 15.53
N GLN A 160 15.33 42.09 16.04
CA GLN A 160 15.05 43.40 15.44
C GLN A 160 16.04 43.77 14.31
N LEU A 161 17.21 43.11 14.25
CA LEU A 161 18.18 43.32 13.18
C LEU A 161 17.72 42.58 11.91
N PRO A 162 17.79 43.21 10.72
CA PRO A 162 17.56 42.51 9.46
C PRO A 162 18.65 41.46 9.18
N PRO A 163 18.30 40.27 8.66
CA PRO A 163 16.94 39.76 8.45
C PRO A 163 16.27 39.41 9.79
N ARG A 164 15.00 39.78 10.01
CA ARG A 164 14.30 39.61 11.30
C ARG A 164 13.97 38.16 11.67
N GLY A 165 14.49 37.21 10.89
CA GLY A 165 14.19 35.79 11.00
C GLY A 165 14.72 34.99 9.82
N TYR A 166 14.27 33.75 9.73
CA TYR A 166 14.62 32.81 8.67
C TYR A 166 13.39 32.00 8.24
N ARG A 167 13.42 31.57 6.98
CA ARG A 167 12.47 30.64 6.39
C ARG A 167 13.22 29.39 5.95
N HIS A 168 12.74 28.23 6.35
CA HIS A 168 13.21 26.94 5.86
C HIS A 168 12.08 26.29 5.09
N GLU A 169 12.38 25.90 3.86
CA GLU A 169 11.50 25.19 2.95
C GLU A 169 12.26 23.96 2.49
N VAL A 170 11.69 22.78 2.76
CA VAL A 170 12.35 21.50 2.50
C VAL A 170 11.39 20.59 1.77
N ASP A 171 11.85 20.09 0.64
CA ASP A 171 11.21 19.03 -0.12
C ASP A 171 11.92 17.69 0.13
N PHE A 172 11.15 16.63 0.32
CA PHE A 172 11.62 15.27 0.51
C PHE A 172 10.92 14.33 -0.48
N PRO A 173 11.55 14.00 -1.61
CA PRO A 173 10.99 13.02 -2.54
C PRO A 173 11.09 11.62 -1.97
N VAL A 174 9.97 10.90 -2.06
CA VAL A 174 9.85 9.48 -1.81
C VAL A 174 9.28 8.84 -3.04
N LEU A 175 9.92 7.77 -3.46
CA LEU A 175 9.37 6.90 -4.48
C LEU A 175 8.47 5.87 -3.81
N ASP A 176 7.15 5.99 -4.02
CA ASP A 176 6.20 4.93 -3.66
C ASP A 176 6.24 3.85 -4.75
N ASN A 177 7.40 3.16 -4.85
CA ASN A 177 7.64 2.13 -5.86
C ASN A 177 6.97 0.80 -5.54
N CYS A 178 5.99 0.80 -4.63
CA CYS A 178 5.21 -0.38 -4.36
C CYS A 178 4.26 -0.58 -5.53
N TRP A 179 4.77 -1.27 -6.54
CA TRP A 179 4.02 -1.96 -7.58
C TRP A 179 3.06 -2.94 -6.93
N GLN A 180 1.92 -2.41 -6.46
CA GLN A 180 0.93 -3.20 -5.76
C GLN A 180 0.17 -4.05 -6.78
N PHE A 181 -0.03 -5.32 -6.47
CA PHE A 181 -0.64 -6.28 -7.39
C PHE A 181 -2.00 -5.77 -7.92
N TRP A 182 -2.83 -5.14 -7.07
CA TRP A 182 -4.12 -4.58 -7.49
C TRP A 182 -3.99 -3.40 -8.45
N GLN A 183 -2.97 -2.55 -8.31
CA GLN A 183 -2.72 -1.44 -9.24
C GLN A 183 -2.38 -1.96 -10.64
N MET A 184 -1.72 -3.12 -10.72
CA MET A 184 -1.44 -3.82 -11.98
C MET A 184 -2.60 -4.68 -12.50
N ASN A 185 -3.79 -4.59 -11.89
CA ASN A 185 -4.92 -5.46 -12.20
C ASN A 185 -4.57 -6.96 -12.08
N LEU A 186 -3.71 -7.29 -11.11
CA LEU A 186 -3.39 -8.66 -10.71
C LEU A 186 -4.27 -9.04 -9.52
N SER A 187 -4.59 -10.33 -9.40
CA SER A 187 -5.38 -10.86 -8.27
C SER A 187 -4.55 -11.13 -7.01
N SER A 188 -3.23 -11.30 -7.15
CA SER A 188 -2.31 -11.58 -6.05
C SER A 188 -0.86 -11.27 -6.43
N ASN A 189 0.04 -11.22 -5.44
CA ASN A 189 1.50 -11.09 -5.66
C ASN A 189 2.11 -12.26 -6.44
N ASP A 190 1.48 -13.44 -6.42
CA ASP A 190 1.94 -14.62 -7.19
C ASP A 190 1.53 -14.56 -8.67
N SER A 191 0.70 -13.59 -9.03
CA SER A 191 0.19 -13.43 -10.39
C SER A 191 1.30 -12.87 -11.28
N ARG A 192 1.72 -13.64 -12.29
CA ARG A 192 2.86 -13.28 -13.16
C ARG A 192 2.47 -12.54 -14.44
N ARG A 193 1.17 -12.40 -14.73
CA ARG A 193 0.66 -11.88 -16.00
C ARG A 193 -0.35 -10.77 -15.75
N SER A 194 0.04 -9.53 -16.04
CA SER A 194 -0.85 -8.38 -16.00
C SER A 194 -1.37 -8.08 -17.40
N LEU A 195 -2.70 -8.09 -17.57
CA LEU A 195 -3.33 -7.59 -18.80
C LEU A 195 -3.18 -6.08 -18.96
N ARG A 196 -2.91 -5.36 -17.85
CA ARG A 196 -2.66 -3.91 -17.87
C ARG A 196 -1.30 -3.60 -18.51
N LEU A 197 -0.30 -4.45 -18.28
CA LEU A 197 1.03 -4.30 -18.89
C LEU A 197 1.02 -4.50 -20.42
N TYR A 198 0.09 -5.29 -20.94
CA TYR A 198 -0.05 -5.58 -22.37
C TYR A 198 -1.44 -5.21 -22.87
N PRO A 199 -1.71 -3.91 -23.13
CA PRO A 199 -3.04 -3.43 -23.51
C PRO A 199 -3.60 -4.11 -24.76
N ASP A 200 -2.74 -4.53 -25.69
CA ASP A 200 -3.14 -5.27 -26.91
C ASP A 200 -3.79 -6.63 -26.61
N LEU A 201 -3.47 -7.23 -25.45
CA LEU A 201 -4.10 -8.47 -25.00
C LEU A 201 -5.42 -8.21 -24.27
N ALA A 202 -5.56 -7.07 -23.57
CA ALA A 202 -6.71 -6.78 -22.71
C ALA A 202 -8.05 -6.79 -23.48
N GLY A 203 -8.08 -6.21 -24.68
CA GLY A 203 -9.30 -6.17 -25.52
C GLY A 203 -9.69 -7.54 -26.12
N ARG A 204 -8.72 -8.45 -26.32
CA ARG A 204 -9.01 -9.77 -26.90
C ARG A 204 -9.68 -10.72 -25.89
N TRP A 205 -9.35 -10.62 -24.60
CA TRP A 205 -9.91 -11.52 -23.58
C TRP A 205 -11.43 -11.41 -23.46
N GLN A 206 -11.98 -10.21 -23.60
CA GLN A 206 -13.43 -9.99 -23.58
C GLN A 206 -14.09 -10.73 -24.74
N ASN A 207 -13.50 -10.71 -25.94
CA ASN A 207 -14.01 -11.42 -27.11
C ASN A 207 -13.89 -12.94 -26.93
N VAL A 208 -12.74 -13.45 -26.45
CA VAL A 208 -12.51 -14.88 -26.23
C VAL A 208 -13.45 -15.44 -25.16
N THR A 209 -13.75 -14.66 -24.12
CA THR A 209 -14.62 -15.09 -23.01
C THR A 209 -16.08 -14.66 -23.17
N ALA A 210 -16.45 -13.92 -24.23
CA ALA A 210 -17.78 -13.33 -24.39
C ALA A 210 -18.88 -14.40 -24.40
N MET A 211 -18.71 -15.45 -25.19
CA MET A 211 -19.67 -16.56 -25.29
C MET A 211 -19.84 -17.29 -23.95
N HIS A 212 -18.73 -17.59 -23.27
CA HIS A 212 -18.75 -18.23 -21.95
C HIS A 212 -19.41 -17.34 -20.90
N THR A 213 -19.11 -16.04 -20.92
CA THR A 213 -19.72 -15.04 -20.02
C THR A 213 -21.23 -14.93 -20.26
N ALA A 214 -21.67 -14.91 -21.52
CA ALA A 214 -23.09 -14.92 -21.87
C ALA A 214 -23.78 -16.18 -21.36
N ARG A 215 -23.15 -17.35 -21.52
CA ARG A 215 -23.66 -18.63 -21.00
C ARG A 215 -23.77 -18.65 -19.48
N PHE A 216 -22.77 -18.13 -18.75
CA PHE A 216 -22.85 -17.98 -17.29
C PHE A 216 -23.96 -17.02 -16.86
N ARG A 217 -24.16 -15.90 -17.57
CA ARG A 217 -25.27 -14.97 -17.29
C ARG A 217 -26.63 -15.61 -17.55
N GLN A 218 -26.77 -16.38 -18.62
CA GLN A 218 -27.98 -17.15 -18.90
C GLN A 218 -28.24 -18.19 -17.82
N LEU A 219 -27.21 -18.93 -17.39
CA LEU A 219 -27.30 -19.89 -16.29
C LEU A 219 -27.70 -19.21 -14.98
N ALA A 220 -27.07 -18.08 -14.63
CA ALA A 220 -27.39 -17.32 -13.43
C ALA A 220 -28.83 -16.79 -13.47
N THR A 221 -29.29 -16.35 -14.64
CA THR A 221 -30.69 -15.94 -14.85
C THR A 221 -31.63 -17.13 -14.71
N ALA A 222 -31.30 -18.27 -15.32
CA ALA A 222 -32.06 -19.51 -15.24
C ALA A 222 -32.08 -20.11 -13.82
N LEU A 223 -31.04 -19.92 -13.01
CA LEU A 223 -31.03 -20.29 -11.59
C LEU A 223 -31.86 -19.32 -10.75
N ARG A 224 -31.86 -18.02 -11.12
CA ARG A 224 -32.67 -17.00 -10.45
C ARG A 224 -34.16 -17.13 -10.80
N SER A 225 -34.48 -17.60 -12.01
CA SER A 225 -35.85 -17.73 -12.53
C SER A 225 -36.39 -19.16 -12.56
N GLY A 226 -35.53 -20.17 -12.48
CA GLY A 226 -35.85 -21.57 -12.75
C GLY A 226 -35.38 -22.51 -11.65
N LEU A 227 -36.20 -23.55 -11.46
CA LEU A 227 -36.18 -24.58 -10.40
C LEU A 227 -36.48 -24.05 -9.00
N ASN A 228 -37.75 -24.20 -8.58
CA ASN A 228 -38.18 -24.26 -7.19
C ASN A 228 -37.44 -23.28 -6.25
N ARG A 229 -37.47 -21.98 -6.54
CA ARG A 229 -36.93 -20.97 -5.61
C ARG A 229 -37.51 -21.17 -4.21
N ARG A 230 -38.83 -21.44 -4.13
CA ARG A 230 -39.52 -21.84 -2.89
C ARG A 230 -38.99 -23.12 -2.25
N GLY A 231 -38.51 -24.07 -3.05
CA GLY A 231 -37.85 -25.28 -2.56
C GLY A 231 -36.38 -25.05 -2.17
N MET A 232 -35.80 -23.90 -2.50
CA MET A 232 -34.47 -23.49 -2.02
C MET A 232 -34.55 -22.64 -0.74
N ASP A 233 -35.73 -22.09 -0.39
CA ASP A 233 -35.97 -21.36 0.87
C ASP A 233 -35.59 -22.21 2.10
N LEU A 234 -35.63 -23.55 1.98
CA LEU A 234 -35.19 -24.46 3.03
C LEU A 234 -33.66 -24.38 3.32
N PHE A 235 -32.88 -23.82 2.41
CA PHE A 235 -31.45 -23.56 2.57
C PHE A 235 -31.12 -22.15 3.07
N ASP A 236 -32.10 -21.27 3.25
CA ASP A 236 -31.90 -19.92 3.84
C ASP A 236 -31.55 -19.99 5.35
N ARG A 237 -31.37 -21.20 5.90
CA ARG A 237 -30.90 -21.50 7.26
C ARG A 237 -29.41 -21.79 7.31
N ASP A 238 -28.63 -21.15 6.45
CA ASP A 238 -27.18 -21.32 6.31
C ASP A 238 -26.41 -21.17 7.63
N GLY A 239 -26.89 -20.30 8.53
CA GLY A 239 -26.35 -20.13 9.88
C GLY A 239 -26.41 -21.40 10.75
N GLU A 240 -27.43 -22.26 10.58
CA GLU A 240 -27.51 -23.55 11.29
C GLU A 240 -26.40 -24.49 10.82
N LEU A 241 -26.19 -24.52 9.51
CA LEU A 241 -25.21 -25.40 8.88
C LEU A 241 -23.76 -24.97 9.21
N ALA A 242 -23.51 -23.65 9.24
CA ALA A 242 -22.26 -23.09 9.71
C ALA A 242 -22.01 -23.37 11.20
N SER A 243 -23.05 -23.32 12.03
CA SER A 243 -22.95 -23.64 13.46
C SER A 243 -22.63 -25.13 13.70
N PHE A 244 -23.15 -26.02 12.85
CA PHE A 244 -22.96 -27.46 13.02
C PHE A 244 -21.65 -27.99 12.42
N TYR A 245 -21.30 -27.59 11.20
CA TYR A 245 -20.10 -28.09 10.49
C TYR A 245 -18.91 -27.13 10.54
N GLY A 246 -19.09 -25.89 11.01
CA GLY A 246 -18.13 -24.82 10.81
C GLY A 246 -18.18 -24.26 9.39
N ASN A 247 -17.06 -23.71 8.92
CA ASN A 247 -16.99 -23.13 7.58
C ASN A 247 -17.01 -24.22 6.49
N ARG A 248 -18.06 -24.23 5.66
CA ARG A 248 -18.21 -25.18 4.57
C ARG A 248 -18.38 -24.45 3.25
N ASP A 249 -17.52 -24.76 2.29
CA ASP A 249 -17.48 -24.07 1.00
C ASP A 249 -18.27 -24.85 -0.06
N TYR A 250 -19.34 -24.23 -0.56
CA TYR A 250 -20.17 -24.73 -1.65
C TYR A 250 -19.92 -23.99 -2.97
N TYR A 251 -19.02 -23.01 -2.98
CA TYR A 251 -18.71 -22.26 -4.18
C TYR A 251 -18.02 -23.17 -5.20
N PRO A 252 -18.47 -23.18 -6.46
CA PRO A 252 -17.83 -23.97 -7.50
C PRO A 252 -16.42 -23.45 -7.70
N ARG A 253 -15.43 -24.33 -7.57
CA ARG A 253 -14.03 -23.95 -7.67
C ARG A 253 -13.50 -24.25 -9.06
N PRO A 254 -12.83 -23.29 -9.71
CA PRO A 254 -12.06 -23.57 -10.90
C PRO A 254 -11.04 -24.69 -10.60
N PRO A 255 -10.89 -25.72 -11.46
CA PRO A 255 -9.77 -26.64 -11.36
C PRO A 255 -8.43 -25.89 -11.29
N ARG A 256 -7.48 -26.45 -10.54
CA ARG A 256 -6.17 -25.81 -10.26
C ARG A 256 -5.39 -25.41 -11.52
N ASN A 257 -5.66 -26.07 -12.65
CA ASN A 257 -5.05 -25.84 -13.95
C ASN A 257 -5.92 -24.98 -14.90
N ALA A 258 -6.91 -24.23 -14.39
CA ALA A 258 -7.74 -23.30 -15.16
C ALA A 258 -6.97 -22.04 -15.62
N ARG A 259 -5.82 -22.24 -16.25
CA ARG A 259 -4.91 -21.21 -16.76
C ARG A 259 -4.70 -21.45 -18.25
N THR A 260 -5.77 -21.36 -19.02
CA THR A 260 -5.76 -21.59 -20.46
C THR A 260 -6.54 -20.49 -21.17
N SER A 261 -6.10 -20.17 -22.37
CA SER A 261 -6.81 -19.31 -23.32
C SER A 261 -7.30 -20.10 -24.53
N ASP A 262 -7.13 -21.43 -24.51
CA ASP A 262 -7.60 -22.31 -25.57
C ASP A 262 -9.14 -22.42 -25.54
N PRO A 263 -9.84 -22.14 -26.64
CA PRO A 263 -11.31 -22.18 -26.66
C PRO A 263 -11.92 -23.54 -26.32
N ALA A 264 -11.27 -24.65 -26.68
CA ALA A 264 -11.76 -25.99 -26.38
C ALA A 264 -11.58 -26.30 -24.88
N ASP A 265 -10.45 -25.91 -24.29
CA ASP A 265 -10.24 -26.05 -22.85
C ASP A 265 -11.16 -25.14 -22.03
N LEU A 266 -11.40 -23.91 -22.48
CA LEU A 266 -12.36 -22.98 -21.86
C LEU A 266 -13.79 -23.53 -21.90
N SER A 267 -14.17 -24.17 -23.00
CA SER A 267 -15.47 -24.84 -23.14
C SER A 267 -15.59 -26.00 -22.15
N ARG A 268 -14.60 -26.90 -22.12
CA ARG A 268 -14.55 -28.03 -21.15
C ARG A 268 -14.60 -27.55 -19.70
N PHE A 269 -13.87 -26.47 -19.39
CA PHE A 269 -13.89 -25.86 -18.07
C PHE A 269 -15.26 -25.30 -17.70
N THR A 270 -15.88 -24.58 -18.64
CA THR A 270 -17.22 -24.01 -18.46
C THR A 270 -18.25 -25.13 -18.24
N ASP A 271 -18.21 -26.19 -19.06
CA ASP A 271 -19.11 -27.34 -18.93
C ASP A 271 -18.96 -28.02 -17.56
N ARG A 272 -17.72 -28.18 -17.08
CA ARG A 272 -17.44 -28.76 -15.76
C ARG A 272 -17.99 -27.91 -14.62
N LEU A 273 -17.84 -26.59 -14.69
CA LEU A 273 -18.41 -25.68 -13.69
C LEU A 273 -19.95 -25.70 -13.73
N VAL A 274 -20.53 -25.74 -14.92
CA VAL A 274 -21.99 -25.88 -15.08
C VAL A 274 -22.48 -27.19 -14.47
N GLU A 275 -21.80 -28.31 -14.72
CA GLU A 275 -22.11 -29.61 -14.09
C GLU A 275 -21.96 -29.56 -12.57
N GLN A 276 -20.93 -28.89 -12.03
CA GLN A 276 -20.78 -28.70 -10.59
C GLN A 276 -21.95 -27.91 -9.97
N ILE A 277 -22.42 -26.86 -10.67
CA ILE A 277 -23.49 -25.99 -10.18
C ILE A 277 -24.84 -26.70 -10.26
N GLN A 278 -25.22 -27.16 -11.46
CA GLN A 278 -26.56 -27.70 -11.71
C GLN A 278 -26.69 -29.20 -11.44
N GLY A 279 -25.58 -29.93 -11.42
CA GLY A 279 -25.56 -31.39 -11.48
C GLY A 279 -25.71 -31.92 -12.90
N ARG A 280 -25.66 -33.25 -13.03
CA ARG A 280 -25.88 -33.98 -14.27
C ARG A 280 -27.34 -33.88 -14.74
N VAL A 281 -27.58 -34.23 -16.00
CA VAL A 281 -28.94 -34.34 -16.56
C VAL A 281 -29.73 -35.39 -15.78
N ARG A 282 -31.02 -35.13 -15.57
CA ARG A 282 -31.94 -36.05 -14.88
C ARG A 282 -32.36 -37.20 -15.81
N PRO A 283 -32.73 -38.38 -15.29
CA PRO A 283 -32.79 -38.77 -13.87
C PRO A 283 -31.39 -39.00 -13.27
N ARG A 284 -31.28 -38.88 -11.95
CA ARG A 284 -30.02 -38.98 -11.21
C ARG A 284 -30.09 -40.12 -10.20
N GLU A 285 -28.99 -40.85 -10.05
CA GLU A 285 -28.92 -41.99 -9.12
C GLU A 285 -28.65 -41.56 -7.67
N SER A 286 -28.12 -40.35 -7.47
CA SER A 286 -27.82 -39.85 -6.13
C SER A 286 -27.71 -38.32 -6.07
N LEU A 287 -27.83 -37.78 -4.85
CA LEU A 287 -27.58 -36.36 -4.56
C LEU A 287 -26.17 -35.89 -4.96
N ASN A 288 -25.20 -36.79 -5.16
CA ASN A 288 -23.87 -36.43 -5.68
C ASN A 288 -23.92 -35.92 -7.11
N GLN A 289 -24.88 -36.41 -7.89
CA GLN A 289 -25.05 -36.04 -9.28
C GLN A 289 -25.92 -34.78 -9.41
N ALA A 290 -26.46 -34.24 -8.31
CA ALA A 290 -27.36 -33.09 -8.31
C ALA A 290 -26.68 -31.73 -8.08
N GLY A 291 -25.35 -31.67 -8.16
CA GLY A 291 -24.57 -30.43 -8.05
C GLY A 291 -24.66 -29.79 -6.67
N ILE A 292 -24.59 -28.46 -6.61
CA ILE A 292 -24.72 -27.66 -5.38
C ILE A 292 -26.03 -27.95 -4.63
N PRO A 293 -27.22 -27.97 -5.29
CA PRO A 293 -28.46 -28.31 -4.61
C PRO A 293 -28.38 -29.66 -3.89
N GLY A 294 -27.84 -30.69 -4.55
CA GLY A 294 -27.70 -32.01 -3.93
C GLY A 294 -26.69 -32.09 -2.80
N ALA A 295 -25.59 -31.33 -2.88
CA ALA A 295 -24.63 -31.21 -1.79
C ALA A 295 -25.27 -30.57 -0.55
N LEU A 296 -26.01 -29.47 -0.74
CA LEU A 296 -26.75 -28.79 0.33
C LEU A 296 -27.81 -29.72 0.93
N THR A 297 -28.67 -30.34 0.12
CA THR A 297 -29.72 -31.27 0.60
C THR A 297 -29.12 -32.37 1.48
N ARG A 298 -28.02 -32.98 1.04
CA ARG A 298 -27.36 -34.06 1.78
C ARG A 298 -26.83 -33.59 3.12
N ASP A 299 -26.22 -32.42 3.15
CA ASP A 299 -25.59 -31.89 4.36
C ASP A 299 -26.64 -31.47 5.39
N PHE A 300 -27.71 -30.81 4.95
CA PHE A 300 -28.85 -30.51 5.82
C PHE A 300 -29.55 -31.78 6.31
N LEU A 301 -29.79 -32.78 5.44
CA LEU A 301 -30.36 -34.07 5.86
C LEU A 301 -29.49 -34.76 6.91
N ARG A 302 -28.17 -34.77 6.70
CA ARG A 302 -27.22 -35.37 7.64
C ARG A 302 -27.25 -34.64 8.98
N MET A 303 -27.25 -33.32 8.96
CA MET A 303 -27.33 -32.46 10.16
C MET A 303 -28.61 -32.74 10.96
N TYR A 304 -29.79 -32.63 10.34
CA TYR A 304 -31.05 -32.81 11.05
C TYR A 304 -31.26 -34.24 11.56
N ARG A 305 -30.84 -35.27 10.80
CA ARG A 305 -30.87 -36.66 11.28
C ARG A 305 -29.93 -36.89 12.46
N GLU A 306 -28.80 -36.19 12.53
CA GLU A 306 -27.89 -36.28 13.67
C GLU A 306 -28.42 -35.53 14.90
N LEU A 307 -28.98 -34.33 14.71
CA LEU A 307 -29.64 -33.56 15.78
C LEU A 307 -30.85 -34.31 16.35
N ALA A 308 -31.69 -34.91 15.51
CA ALA A 308 -32.81 -35.74 15.94
C ALA A 308 -32.34 -36.95 16.77
N ARG A 309 -31.27 -37.64 16.33
CA ARG A 309 -30.69 -38.75 17.11
C ARG A 309 -30.15 -38.29 18.45
N ARG A 310 -29.44 -37.17 18.51
CA ARG A 310 -28.92 -36.60 19.77
C ARG A 310 -30.05 -36.19 20.72
N ALA A 311 -31.13 -35.58 20.21
CA ALA A 311 -32.30 -35.25 21.01
C ALA A 311 -32.92 -36.50 21.66
N ARG A 312 -33.14 -37.57 20.87
CA ARG A 312 -33.66 -38.85 21.37
C ARG A 312 -32.76 -39.46 22.46
N MET A 313 -31.43 -39.44 22.26
CA MET A 313 -30.47 -39.98 23.24
C MET A 313 -30.48 -39.18 24.55
N ASN A 314 -30.75 -37.87 24.49
CA ASN A 314 -30.80 -37.00 25.66
C ASN A 314 -32.19 -36.96 26.32
N GLY A 315 -33.14 -37.79 25.88
CA GLY A 315 -34.52 -37.78 26.39
C GLY A 315 -35.33 -36.54 25.99
N GLN A 316 -34.88 -35.79 24.98
CA GLN A 316 -35.55 -34.61 24.44
C GLN A 316 -36.42 -34.97 23.23
N SER A 317 -37.46 -34.16 22.98
CA SER A 317 -38.31 -34.33 21.78
C SER A 317 -37.55 -33.99 20.51
N ASP A 318 -37.69 -34.83 19.48
CA ASP A 318 -37.15 -34.63 18.13
C ASP A 318 -38.18 -34.05 17.15
N ALA A 319 -39.38 -33.69 17.64
CA ALA A 319 -40.50 -33.23 16.84
C ALA A 319 -40.17 -31.99 15.97
N ALA A 320 -39.22 -31.16 16.39
CA ALA A 320 -38.77 -30.00 15.63
C ALA A 320 -37.99 -30.37 14.34
N TYR A 321 -37.34 -31.54 14.29
CA TYR A 321 -36.48 -31.94 13.18
C TYR A 321 -37.19 -32.80 12.14
N ILE A 322 -38.19 -33.59 12.55
CA ILE A 322 -38.97 -34.48 11.67
C ILE A 322 -39.58 -33.75 10.46
N PRO A 323 -40.28 -32.60 10.59
CA PRO A 323 -40.87 -31.93 9.44
C PRO A 323 -39.82 -31.38 8.47
N LEU A 324 -38.65 -30.95 8.98
CA LEU A 324 -37.54 -30.47 8.14
C LEU A 324 -36.92 -31.61 7.33
N ILE A 325 -36.76 -32.79 7.95
CA ILE A 325 -36.27 -34.00 7.28
C ILE A 325 -37.24 -34.39 6.15
N GLN A 326 -38.56 -34.41 6.41
CA GLN A 326 -39.56 -34.74 5.40
C GLN A 326 -39.58 -33.75 4.22
N GLN A 327 -39.44 -32.45 4.50
CA GLN A 327 -39.32 -31.42 3.46
C GLN A 327 -38.08 -31.65 2.58
N LEU A 328 -36.93 -31.93 3.19
CA LEU A 328 -35.70 -32.23 2.47
C LEU A 328 -35.76 -33.53 1.65
N GLU A 329 -36.43 -34.57 2.15
CA GLU A 329 -36.65 -35.83 1.42
C GLU A 329 -37.56 -35.64 0.20
N SER A 330 -38.58 -34.78 0.32
CA SER A 330 -39.43 -34.39 -0.82
C SER A 330 -38.66 -33.57 -1.86
N PHE A 331 -37.72 -32.74 -1.41
CA PHE A 331 -36.84 -31.98 -2.30
C PHE A 331 -35.79 -32.89 -2.97
N GLU A 332 -35.25 -33.86 -2.24
CA GLU A 332 -34.35 -34.90 -2.77
C GLU A 332 -35.02 -35.67 -3.91
N SER A 333 -36.26 -36.15 -3.73
CA SER A 333 -36.97 -36.86 -4.81
C SER A 333 -37.17 -35.97 -6.05
N THR A 334 -37.43 -34.67 -5.83
CA THR A 334 -37.54 -33.67 -6.91
C THR A 334 -36.21 -33.38 -7.58
N LEU A 335 -35.07 -33.56 -6.90
CA LEU A 335 -33.74 -33.39 -7.49
C LEU A 335 -33.28 -34.60 -8.31
N LEU A 336 -33.75 -35.80 -7.93
CA LEU A 336 -33.37 -37.06 -8.57
C LEU A 336 -34.22 -37.40 -9.80
N ASN A 337 -35.52 -37.06 -9.77
CA ASN A 337 -36.46 -37.29 -10.87
C ASN A 337 -36.53 -36.11 -11.84
#